data_AF-C0QS93-F1
#
_entry.id   AF-C0QS93-F1
#
_cell.length_a   1.000
_cell.length_b   1.000
_cell.length_c   1.000
_cell.angle_alpha   90.00
_cell.angle_beta   90.00
_cell.angle_gamma   90.00
#
_symmetry.space_group_name_H-M   'P 1'
#
loop_
_entity.id
_entity.type
_entity.pdbx_description
1 polymer ?
#
loop_
_entity_poly.entity_id
_entity_poly.type
_entity_poly.pdbx_seq_one_letter_code
_entity_poly.pdbx_strand_id
1 'polypeptide(L)'
;MKVKDKEVKQIKDALEFIYKQDIDIDEFVGVDIYDMERALRTGDTELENFVEKILQKHKETITEPGVYEFILGFAEDNAPLLYEKLKDI
;
A
#
# COMPACT_ATOMS: atom_id res chain seq x y z
N MET A 1 -19.89 -15.29 -10.69
CA MET A 1 -18.82 -14.31 -10.38
C MET A 1 -17.48 -15.01 -10.63
N LYS A 2 -16.60 -14.47 -11.48
CA LYS A 2 -15.30 -15.12 -11.74
C LYS A 2 -14.40 -14.93 -10.52
N VAL A 3 -13.49 -15.86 -10.26
CA VAL A 3 -12.57 -15.81 -9.10
C VAL A 3 -11.80 -14.49 -9.06
N LYS A 4 -11.39 -13.97 -10.23
CA LYS A 4 -10.69 -12.70 -10.39
C LYS A 4 -11.51 -11.48 -9.92
N ASP A 5 -12.83 -11.47 -10.14
CA ASP A 5 -13.70 -10.35 -9.73
C ASP A 5 -13.84 -10.27 -8.21
N LYS A 6 -13.79 -11.43 -7.53
CA LYS A 6 -13.86 -11.50 -6.06
C LYS A 6 -12.58 -10.97 -5.43
N GLU A 7 -11.44 -11.33 -5.99
CA GLU A 7 -10.13 -10.90 -5.52
C GLU A 7 -9.94 -9.38 -5.66
N VAL A 8 -10.25 -8.82 -6.84
CA VAL A 8 -10.20 -7.36 -7.08
C VAL A 8 -11.08 -6.61 -6.10
N LYS A 9 -12.30 -7.12 -5.82
CA LYS A 9 -13.18 -6.51 -4.83
C LYS A 9 -12.56 -6.52 -3.44
N GLN A 10 -12.00 -7.65 -2.99
CA GLN A 10 -11.38 -7.75 -1.67
C GLN A 10 -10.19 -6.80 -1.52
N ILE A 11 -9.36 -6.67 -2.56
CA ILE A 11 -8.26 -5.71 -2.57
C ILE A 11 -8.79 -4.29 -2.47
N LYS A 12 -9.80 -3.94 -3.27
CA LYS A 12 -10.42 -2.61 -3.23
C LYS A 12 -11.00 -2.28 -1.85
N ASP A 13 -11.71 -3.22 -1.23
CA ASP A 13 -12.29 -3.05 0.11
C ASP A 13 -11.18 -2.80 1.17
N ALA A 14 -10.03 -3.48 1.05
CA ALA A 14 -8.86 -3.25 1.91
C ALA A 14 -8.23 -1.87 1.67
N LEU A 15 -7.98 -1.48 0.42
CA LEU A 15 -7.45 -0.16 0.09
C LEU A 15 -8.38 0.97 0.56
N GLU A 16 -9.69 0.79 0.45
CA GLU A 16 -10.66 1.75 0.98
C GLU A 16 -10.62 1.86 2.50
N PHE A 17 -10.36 0.75 3.21
CA PHE A 17 -10.21 0.76 4.66
C PHE A 17 -8.97 1.56 5.06
N ILE A 18 -7.81 1.22 4.48
CA ILE A 18 -6.53 1.91 4.69
C ILE A 18 -6.68 3.41 4.41
N TYR A 19 -7.26 3.78 3.27
CA TYR A 19 -7.46 5.19 2.90
C TYR A 19 -8.35 5.96 3.88
N LYS A 20 -9.28 5.31 4.60
CA LYS A 20 -10.21 5.97 5.52
C LYS A 20 -9.61 6.20 6.91
N GLN A 21 -8.66 5.38 7.33
CA GLN A 21 -8.02 5.50 8.65
C GLN A 21 -6.90 6.55 8.63
N ASP A 22 -6.47 6.96 9.82
CA ASP A 22 -5.15 7.53 10.01
C ASP A 22 -4.13 6.39 10.07
N ILE A 23 -2.90 6.63 9.61
CA ILE A 23 -1.91 5.55 9.49
C ILE A 23 -1.30 5.23 10.86
N ASP A 24 -1.36 3.96 11.24
CA ASP A 24 -0.56 3.38 12.32
C ASP A 24 0.63 2.66 11.66
N ILE A 25 1.86 3.02 12.05
CA ILE A 25 3.07 2.48 11.41
C ILE A 25 3.19 0.97 11.62
N ASP A 26 2.76 0.45 12.77
CA ASP A 26 2.85 -0.99 13.06
C ASP A 26 1.85 -1.78 12.21
N GLU A 27 0.62 -1.27 12.07
CA GLU A 27 -0.39 -1.85 11.17
C GLU A 27 0.03 -1.72 9.71
N PHE A 28 0.61 -0.59 9.34
CA PHE A 28 1.04 -0.31 7.98
C PHE A 28 2.06 -1.36 7.51
N VAL A 29 3.15 -1.54 8.25
CA VAL A 29 4.17 -2.54 7.90
C VAL A 29 3.69 -3.98 8.13
N GLY A 30 2.78 -4.19 9.07
CA GLY A 30 2.28 -5.52 9.41
C GLY A 30 1.28 -6.09 8.41
N VAL A 31 0.45 -5.23 7.80
CA VAL A 31 -0.70 -5.64 6.98
C VAL A 31 -0.81 -4.79 5.71
N ASP A 32 -0.88 -3.47 5.84
CA ASP A 32 -1.30 -2.61 4.73
C ASP A 32 -0.36 -2.66 3.53
N ILE A 33 0.96 -2.80 3.76
CA ILE A 33 1.92 -2.95 2.67
C ILE A 33 1.61 -4.16 1.79
N TYR A 34 1.08 -5.25 2.35
CA TYR A 34 0.79 -6.46 1.61
C TYR A 34 -0.47 -6.29 0.76
N ASP A 35 -1.46 -5.56 1.25
CA ASP A 35 -2.68 -5.26 0.47
C ASP A 35 -2.40 -4.28 -0.66
N MET A 36 -1.52 -3.28 -0.44
CA MET A 36 -1.03 -2.41 -1.51
C MET A 36 -0.14 -3.16 -2.51
N GLU A 37 0.77 -4.02 -2.05
CA GLU A 37 1.57 -4.88 -2.93
C GLU A 37 0.68 -5.78 -3.80
N ARG A 38 -0.35 -6.39 -3.20
CA ARG A 38 -1.33 -7.21 -3.92
C ARG A 38 -2.07 -6.40 -4.98
N ALA A 39 -2.46 -5.16 -4.66
CA ALA A 39 -3.05 -4.24 -5.61
C ALA A 39 -2.14 -3.99 -6.81
N LEU A 40 -0.86 -3.65 -6.57
CA LEU A 40 0.13 -3.41 -7.63
C LEU A 40 0.36 -4.67 -8.50
N ARG A 41 0.35 -5.86 -7.90
CA ARG A 41 0.50 -7.14 -8.65
C ARG A 41 -0.64 -7.44 -9.61
N THR A 42 -1.81 -6.81 -9.43
CA THR A 42 -2.94 -7.06 -10.34
C THR A 42 -2.73 -6.47 -11.73
N GLY A 43 -1.90 -5.43 -11.86
CA GLY A 43 -1.79 -4.61 -13.07
C GLY A 43 -3.05 -3.80 -13.38
N ASP A 44 -3.98 -3.70 -12.43
CA ASP A 44 -5.21 -2.92 -12.58
C ASP A 44 -4.94 -1.46 -12.27
N THR A 45 -5.05 -0.61 -13.29
CA THR A 45 -4.74 0.81 -13.19
C THR A 45 -5.62 1.56 -12.18
N GLU A 46 -6.85 1.11 -11.91
CA GLU A 46 -7.70 1.74 -10.88
C GLU A 46 -7.12 1.48 -9.48
N LEU A 47 -6.70 0.24 -9.22
CA LEU A 47 -6.11 -0.16 -7.94
C LEU A 47 -4.73 0.48 -7.73
N GLU A 48 -3.87 0.51 -8.76
CA GLU A 48 -2.56 1.18 -8.69
C GLU A 48 -2.70 2.67 -8.37
N ASN A 49 -3.61 3.38 -9.05
CA ASN A 49 -3.91 4.78 -8.76
C ASN A 49 -4.45 4.97 -7.33
N PHE A 50 -5.12 3.97 -6.76
CA PHE A 50 -5.63 4.06 -5.39
C PHE A 50 -4.48 3.90 -4.38
N VAL A 51 -3.53 2.99 -4.63
CA VAL A 51 -2.29 2.91 -3.84
C VAL A 51 -1.57 4.26 -3.82
N GLU A 52 -1.41 4.91 -4.98
CA GLU A 52 -0.78 6.24 -5.04
C GLU A 52 -1.53 7.29 -4.19
N LYS A 53 -2.87 7.27 -4.19
CA LYS A 53 -3.66 8.18 -3.35
C LYS A 53 -3.44 7.93 -1.85
N ILE A 54 -3.34 6.68 -1.43
CA ILE A 54 -3.03 6.33 -0.03
C ILE A 54 -1.66 6.88 0.35
N LEU A 55 -0.64 6.58 -0.47
CA LEU A 55 0.72 7.05 -0.24
C LEU A 55 0.81 8.58 -0.16
N GLN A 56 0.12 9.29 -1.06
CA GLN A 56 0.09 10.77 -1.03
C GLN A 56 -0.67 11.31 0.17
N LYS A 57 -1.80 10.69 0.56
CA LYS A 57 -2.59 11.11 1.73
C LYS A 57 -1.75 11.02 3.01
N HIS A 58 -0.98 9.94 3.17
CA HIS A 58 -0.22 9.66 4.38
C HIS A 58 1.27 9.98 4.25
N LYS A 59 1.65 10.72 3.20
CA LYS A 59 3.04 11.00 2.86
C LYS A 59 3.83 11.56 4.04
N GLU A 60 3.29 12.54 4.75
CA GLU A 60 3.99 13.21 5.86
C GLU A 60 4.41 12.23 6.96
N THR A 61 3.54 11.28 7.31
CA THR A 61 3.82 10.26 8.34
C THR A 61 4.77 9.18 7.80
N ILE A 62 4.54 8.71 6.57
CA ILE A 62 5.37 7.66 5.94
C ILE A 62 6.80 8.16 5.71
N THR A 63 6.97 9.46 5.42
CA THR A 63 8.27 10.09 5.11
C THR A 63 8.93 10.74 6.32
N GLU A 64 8.41 10.53 7.53
CA GLU A 64 9.04 11.01 8.76
C GLU A 64 10.43 10.35 8.93
N PRO A 65 11.49 11.11 9.29
CA PRO A 65 12.82 10.54 9.50
C PRO A 65 12.82 9.40 10.52
N GLY A 66 13.47 8.28 10.20
CA GLY A 66 13.47 7.05 10.98
C GLY A 66 12.31 6.12 10.67
N VAL A 67 11.11 6.67 10.42
CA VAL A 67 9.94 5.90 9.96
C VAL A 67 10.13 5.49 8.51
N TYR A 68 10.57 6.42 7.67
CA TYR A 68 10.75 6.18 6.24
C TYR A 68 11.79 5.09 5.96
N GLU A 69 12.95 5.14 6.62
CA GLU A 69 14.00 4.13 6.46
C GLU A 69 13.54 2.75 6.97
N PHE A 70 12.75 2.73 8.05
CA PHE A 70 12.14 1.50 8.56
C PHE A 70 11.15 0.90 7.56
N ILE A 71 10.22 1.72 7.04
CA ILE A 71 9.25 1.31 6.03
C ILE A 71 9.94 0.82 4.76
N LEU A 72 10.95 1.57 4.25
CA LEU A 72 11.69 1.18 3.05
C LEU A 72 12.41 -0.15 3.23
N GLY A 73 13.12 -0.33 4.34
CA GLY A 73 13.83 -1.58 4.63
C GLY A 73 12.87 -2.77 4.76
N PHE A 74 11.70 -2.56 5.35
CA PHE A 74 10.69 -3.62 5.45
C PHE A 74 10.04 -3.92 4.08
N ALA A 75 9.72 -2.89 3.30
CA ALA A 75 9.08 -3.05 2.00
C ALA A 75 10.01 -3.69 0.96
N GLU A 76 11.32 -3.44 1.01
CA GLU A 76 12.30 -4.01 0.09
C GLU A 76 12.20 -5.55 0.01
N ASP A 77 12.10 -6.21 1.16
CA ASP A 77 12.04 -7.67 1.24
C ASP A 77 10.61 -8.24 1.06
N ASN A 78 9.58 -7.49 1.47
CA ASN A 78 8.22 -8.03 1.65
C ASN A 78 7.20 -7.53 0.62
N ALA A 79 7.41 -6.33 0.08
CA ALA A 79 6.49 -5.61 -0.81
C ALA A 79 7.27 -4.86 -1.91
N PRO A 80 7.98 -5.56 -2.81
CA PRO A 80 8.95 -4.95 -3.71
C PRO A 80 8.35 -3.98 -4.74
N LEU A 81 7.09 -4.16 -5.17
CA LEU A 81 6.46 -3.19 -6.07
C LEU A 81 6.09 -1.92 -5.30
N LEU A 82 5.62 -2.07 -4.06
CA LEU A 82 5.35 -0.94 -3.18
C LEU A 82 6.64 -0.21 -2.80
N TYR A 83 7.73 -0.92 -2.55
CA TYR A 83 9.05 -0.35 -2.31
C TYR A 83 9.48 0.61 -3.43
N GLU A 84 9.30 0.21 -4.70
CA GLU A 84 9.61 1.10 -5.82
C GLU A 84 8.73 2.36 -5.81
N LYS A 85 7.44 2.25 -5.47
CA LYS A 85 6.56 3.42 -5.29
C LYS A 85 7.01 4.30 -4.12
N LEU A 86 7.45 3.71 -3.01
CA LEU A 86 7.86 4.41 -1.79
C LEU A 86 9.14 5.25 -1.97
N LYS A 87 10.06 4.82 -2.84
CA LYS A 87 11.29 5.57 -3.15
C LYS A 87 11.05 6.88 -3.90
N ASP A 88 9.92 6.96 -4.60
CA ASP A 88 9.60 8.06 -5.50
C ASP A 88 8.68 9.12 -4.86
N ILE A 89 8.30 8.97 -3.58
CA ILE A 89 7.31 9.84 -2.93
C ILE A 89 7.92 11.13 -2.41
#